data_AF-A0A380CVF0-F1
#
_entry.id   AF-A0A380CVF0-F1
#
_cell.length_a   1.000
_cell.length_b   1.000
_cell.length_c   1.000
_cell.angle_alpha   90.00
_cell.angle_beta   90.00
_cell.angle_gamma   90.00
#
_symmetry.space_group_name_H-M   'P 1'
#
loop_
_entity.id
_entity.type
_entity.pdbx_description
1 polymer ?
#
loop_
_entity_poly.entity_id
_entity_poly.type
_entity_poly.pdbx_seq_one_letter_code
_entity_poly.pdbx_strand_id
1 'polypeptide(L)'
;MRYFEWNDIVSEYFFNPSNAGKDVYLYLTKNDIIGLARHCFEQSSDEEIWNDFVNKVRFGFSGGNGNVIAKARNAYEKRNLQSVVINEVKYEIKYPPYITYLVFLVLPLIEINHDQGQRTNNYYSRLNYFLEINKINQKIGTVDFGSNQINLLWEHLEHWANVKNNGDLGFVQCYSIYKCELGLCRKSIFTVCFASQVSKSPT
;
A
#
# COMPACT_ATOMS: atom_id res chain seq x y z
N MET A 1 15.84 4.83 -5.51
CA MET A 1 15.15 3.96 -6.50
C MET A 1 14.02 4.72 -7.21
N ARG A 2 13.36 4.13 -8.21
CA ARG A 2 12.16 4.62 -8.89
C ARG A 2 10.90 4.03 -8.23
N TYR A 3 9.74 4.63 -8.50
CA TYR A 3 8.47 4.14 -7.92
C TYR A 3 8.20 2.67 -8.29
N PHE A 4 8.37 2.28 -9.56
CA PHE A 4 8.09 0.90 -9.97
C PHE A 4 9.02 -0.11 -9.33
N GLU A 5 10.28 0.26 -9.07
CA GLU A 5 11.23 -0.61 -8.38
C GLU A 5 10.82 -0.83 -6.92
N TRP A 6 10.34 0.21 -6.23
CA TRP A 6 9.72 0.06 -4.91
C TRP A 6 8.46 -0.79 -4.97
N ASN A 7 7.60 -0.57 -5.96
CA ASN A 7 6.40 -1.37 -6.13
C ASN A 7 6.71 -2.84 -6.34
N ASP A 8 7.74 -3.16 -7.11
CA ASP A 8 8.13 -4.53 -7.37
C ASP A 8 8.75 -5.19 -6.13
N ILE A 9 9.66 -4.52 -5.41
CA ILE A 9 10.23 -5.07 -4.16
C ILE A 9 9.13 -5.37 -3.12
N VAL A 10 8.21 -4.42 -2.93
CA VAL A 10 7.10 -4.61 -1.99
C VAL A 10 6.15 -5.72 -2.47
N SER A 11 5.86 -5.76 -3.77
CA SER A 11 4.95 -6.76 -4.33
C SER A 11 5.56 -8.16 -4.31
N GLU A 12 6.86 -8.32 -4.61
CA GLU A 12 7.57 -9.59 -4.57
C GLU A 12 7.61 -10.20 -3.17
N TYR A 13 7.69 -9.36 -2.13
CA TYR A 13 7.60 -9.85 -0.74
C TYR A 13 6.25 -10.54 -0.47
N PHE A 14 5.15 -9.98 -0.96
CA PHE A 14 3.80 -10.51 -0.74
C PHE A 14 3.41 -11.61 -1.73
N PHE A 15 3.70 -11.39 -3.01
CA PHE A 15 3.24 -12.18 -4.13
C PHE A 15 4.42 -12.92 -4.74
N ASN A 16 4.69 -14.10 -4.21
CA ASN A 16 5.77 -14.96 -4.67
C ASN A 16 5.38 -16.44 -4.57
N PRO A 17 6.09 -17.35 -5.26
CA PRO A 17 5.77 -18.77 -5.25
C PRO A 17 5.76 -19.42 -3.85
N SER A 18 6.49 -18.87 -2.88
CA SER A 18 6.48 -19.40 -1.50
C SER A 18 5.15 -19.13 -0.77
N ASN A 19 4.36 -18.19 -1.28
CA ASN A 19 3.01 -17.87 -0.81
C ASN A 19 1.90 -18.50 -1.65
N ALA A 20 2.23 -19.32 -2.66
CA ALA A 20 1.24 -20.05 -3.45
C ALA A 20 0.28 -20.84 -2.54
N GLY A 21 -1.02 -20.69 -2.76
CA GLY A 21 -2.04 -21.38 -1.94
C GLY A 21 -2.29 -20.79 -0.55
N LYS A 22 -1.57 -19.73 -0.13
CA LYS A 22 -1.68 -19.13 1.20
C LYS A 22 -2.38 -17.77 1.14
N ASP A 23 -3.05 -17.41 2.23
CA ASP A 23 -3.60 -16.06 2.41
C ASP A 23 -2.47 -15.05 2.65
N VAL A 24 -2.51 -13.96 1.88
CA VAL A 24 -1.57 -12.84 1.90
C VAL A 24 -2.24 -11.64 2.56
N TYR A 25 -1.58 -11.12 3.60
CA TYR A 25 -2.00 -9.92 4.31
C TYR A 25 -1.02 -8.79 4.04
N LEU A 26 -1.50 -7.66 3.50
CA LEU A 26 -0.68 -6.49 3.18
C LEU A 26 -0.28 -5.75 4.47
N TYR A 27 0.69 -6.30 5.18
CA TYR A 27 1.22 -5.79 6.44
C TYR A 27 2.74 -5.73 6.36
N LEU A 28 3.28 -4.52 6.43
CA LEU A 28 4.71 -4.24 6.58
C LEU A 28 4.89 -3.07 7.55
N THR A 29 5.87 -3.17 8.42
CA THR A 29 6.35 -2.04 9.23
C THR A 29 7.33 -1.18 8.41
N LYS A 30 7.65 0.01 8.92
CA LYS A 30 8.74 0.83 8.38
C LYS A 30 10.05 0.04 8.28
N ASN A 31 10.39 -0.74 9.30
CA ASN A 31 11.63 -1.51 9.35
C ASN A 31 11.65 -2.64 8.31
N ASP A 32 10.50 -3.30 8.08
CA ASP A 32 10.40 -4.33 7.05
C ASP A 32 10.64 -3.72 5.65
N ILE A 33 10.02 -2.58 5.35
CA ILE A 33 10.20 -1.87 4.06
C ILE A 33 11.68 -1.49 3.85
N ILE A 34 12.33 -0.95 4.88
CA ILE A 34 13.76 -0.62 4.83
C ILE A 34 14.61 -1.88 4.61
N GLY A 35 14.28 -2.97 5.29
CA GLY A 35 14.96 -4.26 5.16
C GLY A 35 14.88 -4.83 3.75
N LEU A 36 13.70 -4.77 3.12
CA LEU A 36 13.48 -5.26 1.77
C LEU A 36 14.37 -4.57 0.74
N ALA A 37 14.57 -3.26 0.86
CA ALA A 37 15.37 -2.49 -0.08
C ALA A 37 16.85 -2.36 0.30
N ARG A 38 17.31 -2.89 1.45
CA ARG A 38 18.68 -2.65 1.95
C ARG A 38 19.75 -2.97 0.92
N HIS A 39 19.58 -4.07 0.19
CA HIS A 39 20.51 -4.51 -0.85
C HIS A 39 20.62 -3.53 -2.03
N CYS A 40 19.64 -2.64 -2.23
CA CYS A 40 19.69 -1.57 -3.23
C CYS A 40 20.40 -0.30 -2.74
N PHE A 41 20.79 -0.22 -1.46
CA PHE A 41 21.28 0.98 -0.79
C PHE A 41 22.48 0.67 0.13
N GLU A 42 23.54 0.08 -0.42
CA GLU A 42 24.68 -0.48 0.35
C GLU A 42 25.35 0.51 1.33
N GLN A 43 25.27 1.82 1.08
CA GLN A 43 25.90 2.85 1.92
C GLN A 43 24.90 3.85 2.51
N SER A 44 23.59 3.66 2.31
CA SER A 44 22.60 4.59 2.83
C SER A 44 22.11 4.17 4.21
N SER A 45 21.91 5.17 5.06
CA SER A 45 21.23 5.04 6.34
C SER A 45 19.76 4.63 6.17
N ASP A 46 19.19 4.06 7.23
CA ASP A 46 17.78 3.67 7.32
C ASP A 46 16.84 4.84 7.03
N GLU A 47 17.22 6.03 7.48
CA GLU A 47 16.48 7.26 7.23
C GLU A 47 16.51 7.66 5.75
N GLU A 48 17.64 7.52 5.06
CA GLU A 48 17.75 7.81 3.63
C GLU A 48 16.91 6.83 2.79
N ILE A 49 16.93 5.54 3.12
CA ILE A 49 16.11 4.52 2.44
C ILE A 49 14.63 4.81 2.64
N TRP A 50 14.23 5.12 3.88
CA TRP A 50 12.85 5.48 4.20
C TRP A 50 12.40 6.75 3.49
N ASN A 51 13.25 7.77 3.46
CA ASN A 51 12.97 9.02 2.77
C ASN A 51 12.85 8.81 1.25
N ASP A 52 13.66 7.93 0.64
CA ASP A 52 13.49 7.58 -0.78
C ASP A 52 12.11 6.94 -1.00
N PHE A 53 11.72 5.93 -0.19
CA PHE A 53 10.41 5.30 -0.27
C PHE A 53 9.26 6.31 -0.16
N VAL A 54 9.24 7.11 0.91
CA VAL A 54 8.22 8.15 1.15
C VAL A 54 8.14 9.12 -0.01
N ASN A 55 9.29 9.56 -0.55
CA ASN A 55 9.31 10.45 -1.70
C ASN A 55 8.75 9.78 -2.96
N LYS A 56 9.06 8.51 -3.24
CA LYS A 56 8.48 7.83 -4.40
C LYS A 56 6.98 7.64 -4.28
N VAL A 57 6.45 7.33 -3.10
CA VAL A 57 5.00 7.32 -2.87
C VAL A 57 4.41 8.71 -3.08
N ARG A 58 5.03 9.74 -2.48
CA ARG A 58 4.58 11.13 -2.54
C ARG A 58 4.51 11.64 -3.96
N PHE A 59 5.50 11.37 -4.81
CA PHE A 59 5.55 11.86 -6.20
C PHE A 59 4.85 10.91 -7.20
N GLY A 60 4.77 9.62 -6.88
CA GLY A 60 4.27 8.58 -7.78
C GLY A 60 5.13 8.37 -9.01
N PHE A 61 4.68 7.50 -9.91
CA PHE A 61 5.47 7.14 -11.11
C PHE A 61 5.34 8.10 -12.28
N SER A 62 4.31 8.94 -12.34
CA SER A 62 4.08 9.87 -13.46
C SER A 62 4.14 11.35 -13.07
N GLY A 63 4.68 11.67 -11.88
CA GLY A 63 4.78 13.07 -11.40
C GLY A 63 3.44 13.80 -11.35
N GLY A 64 2.32 13.07 -11.30
CA GLY A 64 0.98 13.63 -11.43
C GLY A 64 0.63 14.58 -10.29
N ASN A 65 -0.20 15.58 -10.60
CA ASN A 65 -0.73 16.50 -9.61
C ASN A 65 -1.68 15.78 -8.63
N GLY A 66 -1.78 16.29 -7.40
CA GLY A 66 -2.70 15.79 -6.38
C GLY A 66 -2.02 15.11 -5.20
N ASN A 67 -2.86 14.74 -4.23
CA ASN A 67 -2.47 14.07 -2.99
C ASN A 67 -2.16 12.58 -3.20
N VAL A 68 -1.70 11.92 -2.15
CA VAL A 68 -1.36 10.48 -2.18
C VAL A 68 -2.54 9.62 -2.63
N ILE A 69 -3.79 9.97 -2.30
CA ILE A 69 -4.98 9.21 -2.73
C ILE A 69 -5.22 9.35 -4.24
N ALA A 70 -5.14 10.57 -4.76
CA ALA A 70 -5.24 10.81 -6.20
C ALA A 70 -4.17 10.05 -6.99
N LYS A 71 -2.95 9.94 -6.44
CA LYS A 71 -1.85 9.17 -7.04
C LYS A 71 -2.09 7.66 -7.00
N ALA A 72 -2.60 7.13 -5.89
CA ALA A 72 -3.02 5.74 -5.79
C ALA A 72 -4.10 5.40 -6.83
N ARG A 73 -5.09 6.28 -7.00
CA ARG A 73 -6.09 6.16 -8.05
C ARG A 73 -5.48 6.21 -9.45
N ASN A 74 -4.57 7.14 -9.72
CA ASN A 74 -3.94 7.23 -11.04
C ASN A 74 -3.13 5.96 -11.38
N ALA A 75 -2.49 5.34 -10.38
CA ALA A 75 -1.85 4.04 -10.54
C ALA A 75 -2.86 2.95 -10.88
N TYR A 76 -4.01 2.91 -10.19
CA TYR A 76 -5.11 1.99 -10.51
C TYR A 76 -5.69 2.18 -11.91
N GLU A 77 -5.89 3.41 -12.36
CA GLU A 77 -6.35 3.69 -13.73
C GLU A 77 -5.38 3.13 -14.78
N LYS A 78 -4.09 3.01 -14.42
CA LYS A 78 -3.03 2.46 -15.25
C LYS A 78 -2.68 0.99 -14.94
N ARG A 79 -3.54 0.26 -14.22
CA ARG A 79 -3.34 -1.15 -13.83
C ARG A 79 -3.11 -2.14 -14.98
N ASN A 80 -3.54 -1.80 -16.20
CA ASN A 80 -3.38 -2.63 -17.38
C ASN A 80 -2.11 -2.30 -18.19
N LEU A 81 -1.29 -1.34 -17.74
CA LEU A 81 -0.01 -1.07 -18.38
C LEU A 81 0.89 -2.30 -18.26
N GLN A 82 1.41 -2.76 -19.40
CA GLN A 82 2.36 -3.87 -19.47
C GLN A 82 3.81 -3.40 -19.36
N SER A 83 4.08 -2.16 -19.79
CA SER A 83 5.39 -1.55 -19.70
C SER A 83 5.32 -0.03 -19.72
N VAL A 84 6.37 0.60 -19.23
CA VAL A 84 6.60 2.05 -19.31
C VAL A 84 8.02 2.31 -19.81
N VAL A 85 8.21 3.38 -20.57
CA VAL A 85 9.55 3.83 -20.97
C VAL A 85 10.03 4.85 -19.94
N ILE A 86 11.18 4.59 -19.34
CA ILE A 86 11.81 5.46 -18.35
C ILE A 86 13.26 5.65 -18.77
N ASN A 87 13.65 6.90 -19.05
CA ASN A 87 14.99 7.25 -19.54
C ASN A 87 15.39 6.38 -20.74
N GLU A 88 14.51 6.27 -21.74
CA GLU A 88 14.69 5.47 -22.96
C GLU A 88 14.77 3.95 -22.76
N VAL A 89 14.68 3.46 -21.52
CA VAL A 89 14.65 2.04 -21.19
C VAL A 89 13.22 1.58 -20.97
N LYS A 90 12.81 0.51 -21.67
CA LYS A 90 11.52 -0.17 -21.45
C LYS A 90 11.57 -0.93 -20.12
N TYR A 91 10.69 -0.57 -19.19
CA TYR A 91 10.47 -1.25 -17.92
C TYR A 91 9.18 -2.06 -17.98
N GLU A 92 9.25 -3.35 -17.70
CA GLU A 92 8.08 -4.24 -17.68
C GLU A 92 7.39 -4.20 -16.33
N ILE A 93 6.07 -4.05 -16.34
CA ILE A 93 5.25 -3.98 -15.13
C ILE A 93 4.76 -5.38 -14.82
N LYS A 94 5.33 -5.99 -13.77
CA LYS A 94 5.00 -7.35 -13.33
C LYS A 94 3.77 -7.39 -12.41
N TYR A 95 3.65 -6.39 -11.55
CA TYR A 95 2.63 -6.32 -10.51
C TYR A 95 1.70 -5.12 -10.70
N PRO A 96 0.47 -5.15 -10.15
CA PRO A 96 -0.40 -4.00 -10.11
C PRO A 96 0.35 -2.78 -9.54
N PRO A 97 0.36 -1.63 -10.24
CA PRO A 97 1.27 -0.52 -9.95
C PRO A 97 0.86 0.29 -8.72
N TYR A 98 -0.12 -0.18 -7.94
CA TYR A 98 -0.67 0.53 -6.79
C TYR A 98 -0.50 -0.24 -5.47
N ILE A 99 0.13 -1.42 -5.46
CA ILE A 99 0.30 -2.24 -4.25
C ILE A 99 1.08 -1.46 -3.17
N THR A 100 2.14 -0.75 -3.56
CA THR A 100 2.88 0.12 -2.61
C THR A 100 2.00 1.20 -1.99
N TYR A 101 1.04 1.77 -2.73
CA TYR A 101 0.09 2.71 -2.14
C TYR A 101 -0.81 2.05 -1.10
N LEU A 102 -1.27 0.82 -1.34
CA LEU A 102 -2.07 0.10 -0.36
C LEU A 102 -1.30 -0.15 0.94
N VAL A 103 -0.05 -0.59 0.83
CA VAL A 103 0.85 -0.76 1.99
C VAL A 103 1.08 0.57 2.72
N PHE A 104 1.34 1.66 1.98
CA PHE A 104 1.51 2.98 2.55
C PHE A 104 0.27 3.46 3.33
N LEU A 105 -0.94 3.15 2.83
CA LEU A 105 -2.19 3.50 3.52
C LEU A 105 -2.45 2.64 4.77
N VAL A 106 -1.81 1.47 4.86
CA VAL A 106 -1.87 0.61 6.06
C VAL A 106 -0.90 1.08 7.15
N LEU A 107 0.28 1.59 6.79
CA LEU A 107 1.33 2.00 7.74
C LEU A 107 0.86 2.90 8.91
N PRO A 108 0.01 3.94 8.71
CA PRO A 108 -0.48 4.75 9.83
C PRO A 108 -1.24 3.97 10.90
N LEU A 109 -1.82 2.81 10.56
CA LEU A 109 -2.51 1.95 11.52
C LEU A 109 -1.53 1.10 12.35
N ILE A 110 -0.32 0.89 11.84
CA ILE A 110 0.74 0.08 12.44
C ILE A 110 1.69 0.95 13.27
N GLU A 111 2.14 2.06 12.68
CA GLU A 111 3.23 2.88 13.19
C GLU A 111 2.77 3.94 14.20
N ILE A 112 1.48 4.32 14.18
CA ILE A 112 0.95 5.36 15.06
C ILE A 112 0.21 4.73 16.25
N ASN A 113 0.84 4.82 17.43
CA ASN A 113 0.29 4.33 18.69
C ASN A 113 -0.92 5.16 19.19
N HIS A 114 -1.79 4.49 19.94
CA HIS A 114 -3.08 5.02 20.42
C HIS A 114 -2.96 6.04 21.57
N ASP A 115 -1.79 6.14 22.20
CA ASP A 115 -1.62 6.82 23.50
C ASP A 115 -1.82 8.35 23.44
N GLN A 116 -1.91 8.93 22.24
CA GLN A 116 -2.20 10.36 22.05
C GLN A 116 -3.71 10.71 22.06
N GLY A 117 -4.52 9.97 22.82
CA GLY A 117 -5.96 10.25 22.98
C GLY A 117 -6.81 10.01 21.72
N GLN A 118 -6.27 9.33 20.71
CA GLN A 118 -6.97 9.05 19.46
C GLN A 118 -7.76 7.75 19.56
N ARG A 119 -9.10 7.85 19.51
CA ARG A 119 -10.00 6.69 19.42
C ARG A 119 -9.59 5.77 18.26
N THR A 120 -9.74 4.45 18.44
CA THR A 120 -9.43 3.40 17.45
C THR A 120 -10.07 3.63 16.07
N ASN A 121 -11.18 4.38 16.00
CA ASN A 121 -11.91 4.67 14.77
C ASN A 121 -11.39 5.88 13.97
N ASN A 122 -10.31 6.53 14.41
CA ASN A 122 -9.82 7.77 13.82
C ASN A 122 -8.67 7.56 12.82
N TYR A 123 -8.93 6.79 11.75
CA TYR A 123 -7.96 6.54 10.69
C TYR A 123 -7.40 7.83 10.07
N TYR A 124 -8.26 8.81 9.77
CA TYR A 124 -7.83 10.05 9.10
C TYR A 124 -6.86 10.87 9.96
N SER A 125 -7.04 10.94 11.28
CA SER A 125 -6.05 11.62 12.12
C SER A 125 -4.72 10.90 12.15
N ARG A 126 -4.71 9.56 12.19
CA ARG A 126 -3.46 8.78 12.11
C ARG A 126 -2.77 8.99 10.78
N LEU A 127 -3.51 8.90 9.68
CA LEU A 127 -2.98 9.14 8.34
C LEU A 127 -2.39 10.54 8.25
N ASN A 128 -3.13 11.59 8.64
CA ASN A 128 -2.64 12.96 8.56
C ASN A 128 -1.41 13.19 9.45
N TYR A 129 -1.39 12.65 10.67
CA TYR A 129 -0.21 12.71 11.53
C TYR A 129 0.99 11.96 10.91
N PHE A 130 0.75 10.78 10.35
CA PHE A 130 1.77 10.01 9.64
C PHE A 130 2.32 10.76 8.42
N LEU A 131 1.47 11.47 7.67
CA LEU A 131 1.93 12.33 6.57
C LEU A 131 2.79 13.50 7.08
N GLU A 132 2.37 14.14 8.16
CA GLU A 132 3.07 15.26 8.79
C GLU A 132 4.48 14.87 9.25
N ILE A 133 4.63 13.79 10.03
CA ILE A 133 5.96 13.31 10.48
C ILE A 133 6.86 12.89 9.31
N ASN A 134 6.26 12.50 8.18
CA ASN A 134 6.97 12.15 6.94
C ASN A 134 7.13 13.33 5.97
N LYS A 135 6.88 14.57 6.42
CA LYS A 135 7.07 15.82 5.64
C LYS A 135 6.24 15.83 4.34
N ILE A 136 5.11 15.13 4.32
CA ILE A 136 4.10 15.19 3.25
C ILE A 136 3.04 16.20 3.71
N ASN A 137 3.18 17.45 3.26
CA ASN A 137 2.28 18.55 3.60
C ASN A 137 0.94 18.43 2.84
N GLN A 138 0.13 17.43 3.20
CA GLN A 138 -1.18 17.14 2.64
C GLN A 138 -2.14 16.84 3.77
N LYS A 139 -3.38 17.31 3.63
CA LYS A 139 -4.47 16.97 4.53
C LYS A 139 -5.48 16.12 3.78
N ILE A 140 -5.64 14.88 4.23
CA ILE A 140 -6.51 13.87 3.63
C ILE A 140 -7.73 13.66 4.52
N GLY A 141 -8.91 13.72 3.92
CA GLY A 141 -10.19 13.55 4.60
C GLY A 141 -11.14 12.61 3.86
N THR A 142 -12.40 12.64 4.28
CA THR A 142 -13.46 11.78 3.72
C THR A 142 -13.72 12.03 2.24
N VAL A 143 -13.57 13.28 1.77
CA VAL A 143 -13.78 13.66 0.37
C VAL A 143 -12.76 12.99 -0.55
N ASP A 144 -11.51 12.84 -0.10
CA ASP A 144 -10.44 12.20 -0.88
C ASP A 144 -10.71 10.70 -1.09
N PHE A 145 -11.35 10.06 -0.12
CA PHE A 145 -11.83 8.68 -0.21
C PHE A 145 -13.25 8.57 -0.76
N GLY A 146 -13.82 9.68 -1.22
CA GLY A 146 -15.12 9.71 -1.89
C GLY A 146 -15.14 8.79 -3.12
N SER A 147 -16.33 8.31 -3.48
CA SER A 147 -16.54 7.42 -4.64
C SER A 147 -15.84 6.06 -4.55
N ASN A 148 -15.57 5.54 -3.35
CA ASN A 148 -15.02 4.19 -3.12
C ASN A 148 -13.68 3.91 -3.83
N GLN A 149 -12.91 4.94 -4.15
CA GLN A 149 -11.73 4.83 -5.02
C GLN A 149 -10.69 3.83 -4.49
N ILE A 150 -10.40 3.85 -3.19
CA ILE A 150 -9.44 2.92 -2.57
C ILE A 150 -10.01 1.50 -2.46
N ASN A 151 -11.33 1.32 -2.33
CA ASN A 151 -11.93 -0.02 -2.33
C ASN A 151 -11.72 -0.73 -3.67
N LEU A 152 -11.81 0.01 -4.79
CA LEU A 152 -11.54 -0.53 -6.13
C LEU A 152 -10.12 -1.10 -6.27
N LEU A 153 -9.13 -0.50 -5.59
CA LEU A 153 -7.76 -1.02 -5.58
C LEU A 153 -7.70 -2.38 -4.88
N TRP A 154 -8.37 -2.52 -3.73
CA TRP A 154 -8.43 -3.78 -2.98
C TRP A 154 -9.19 -4.87 -3.73
N GLU A 155 -10.37 -4.55 -4.27
CA GLU A 155 -11.18 -5.48 -5.09
C GLU A 155 -10.41 -5.96 -6.33
N HIS A 156 -9.72 -5.04 -7.01
CA HIS A 156 -8.90 -5.42 -8.15
C HIS A 156 -7.66 -6.22 -7.72
N LEU A 157 -7.07 -5.96 -6.54
CA LEU A 157 -5.94 -6.75 -6.06
C LEU A 157 -6.36 -8.20 -5.78
N GLU A 158 -7.51 -8.39 -5.13
CA GLU A 158 -8.12 -9.70 -4.91
C GLU A 158 -8.38 -10.43 -6.24
N HIS A 159 -9.02 -9.77 -7.20
CA HIS A 159 -9.25 -10.36 -8.53
C HIS A 159 -7.93 -10.67 -9.25
N TRP A 160 -6.93 -9.77 -9.19
CA TRP A 160 -5.64 -9.99 -9.82
C TRP A 160 -4.90 -11.19 -9.20
N ALA A 161 -4.87 -11.30 -7.88
CA ALA A 161 -4.20 -12.39 -7.19
C ALA A 161 -4.92 -13.73 -7.41
N ASN A 162 -6.24 -13.75 -7.15
CA ASN A 162 -7.00 -15.00 -7.04
C ASN A 162 -7.49 -15.52 -8.40
N VAL A 163 -7.86 -14.62 -9.32
CA VAL A 163 -8.45 -14.99 -10.61
C VAL A 163 -7.41 -14.92 -11.72
N LYS A 164 -6.73 -13.77 -11.87
CA LYS A 164 -5.77 -13.59 -12.98
C LYS A 164 -4.50 -14.42 -12.81
N ASN A 165 -4.00 -14.54 -11.58
CA ASN A 165 -2.82 -15.37 -11.26
C ASN A 165 -3.20 -16.68 -10.56
N ASN A 166 -4.49 -17.05 -10.52
CA ASN A 166 -4.96 -18.32 -9.97
C ASN A 166 -4.51 -18.62 -8.51
N GLY A 167 -4.10 -17.60 -7.75
CA GLY A 167 -3.50 -17.77 -6.42
C GLY A 167 -2.09 -18.37 -6.42
N ASP A 168 -1.44 -18.47 -7.59
CA ASP A 168 -0.10 -19.07 -7.76
C ASP A 168 1.00 -18.26 -7.03
N LEU A 169 0.71 -17.00 -6.70
CA LEU A 169 1.59 -16.12 -5.93
C LEU A 169 1.04 -15.81 -4.53
N GLY A 170 -0.10 -16.41 -4.16
CA GLY A 170 -0.84 -16.14 -2.93
C GLY A 170 -2.23 -15.56 -3.16
N PHE A 171 -3.11 -15.81 -2.20
CA PHE A 171 -4.51 -15.38 -2.20
C PHE A 171 -4.68 -14.10 -1.41
N VAL A 172 -5.53 -13.19 -1.88
CA VAL A 172 -5.95 -12.02 -1.13
C VAL A 172 -7.43 -12.14 -0.86
N GLN A 173 -7.83 -11.99 0.39
CA GLN A 173 -9.24 -11.99 0.75
C GLN A 173 -9.67 -10.59 1.15
N CYS A 174 -10.51 -9.96 0.33
CA CYS A 174 -11.10 -8.68 0.70
C CYS A 174 -12.44 -8.96 1.36
N TYR A 175 -12.50 -8.81 2.69
CA TYR A 175 -13.78 -8.81 3.38
C TYR A 175 -14.49 -7.48 3.10
N SER A 176 -15.24 -7.45 2.01
CA SER A 176 -16.31 -6.48 1.80
C SER A 176 -17.39 -6.78 2.83
N ILE A 177 -17.34 -6.09 3.98
CA ILE A 177 -18.52 -6.03 4.84
C ILE A 177 -19.48 -5.09 4.12
N TYR A 178 -20.38 -5.69 3.34
CA TYR A 178 -21.50 -5.07 2.64
C TYR A 178 -22.11 -3.94 3.50
N LYS A 179 -22.30 -2.77 2.87
CA LYS A 179 -22.81 -1.50 3.43
C LYS A 179 -21.91 -0.76 4.44
N CYS A 180 -21.07 0.14 3.91
CA CYS A 180 -20.78 1.40 4.58
C CYS A 180 -21.07 2.57 3.62
N GLU A 181 -22.26 3.15 3.71
CA GLU A 181 -22.71 4.35 2.97
C GLU A 181 -22.01 5.66 3.40
N LEU A 182 -20.85 5.59 4.04
CA LEU A 182 -20.14 6.77 4.55
C LEU A 182 -18.63 6.58 4.37
N GLY A 183 -18.14 7.02 3.20
CA GLY A 183 -16.74 7.37 2.92
C GLY A 183 -15.68 6.65 3.74
N LEU A 184 -15.11 5.60 3.13
CA LEU A 184 -14.31 4.50 3.66
C LEU A 184 -15.12 3.34 4.21
N CYS A 185 -14.86 2.17 3.64
CA CYS A 185 -14.99 0.93 4.37
C CYS A 185 -13.95 0.97 5.51
N ARG A 186 -14.29 1.64 6.62
CA ARG A 186 -13.58 1.57 7.91
C ARG A 186 -13.36 0.11 8.32
N LYS A 187 -14.15 -0.81 7.78
CA LYS A 187 -14.01 -2.24 7.97
C LYS A 187 -13.02 -2.90 7.01
N SER A 188 -12.93 -2.58 5.72
CA SER A 188 -12.01 -3.32 4.82
C SER A 188 -10.53 -3.12 5.16
N ILE A 189 -10.07 -1.88 5.41
CA ILE A 189 -8.67 -1.64 5.81
C ILE A 189 -8.41 -2.26 7.20
N PHE A 190 -9.35 -2.13 8.13
CA PHE A 190 -9.21 -2.71 9.47
C PHE A 190 -9.33 -4.23 9.46
N THR A 191 -10.15 -4.87 8.63
CA THR A 191 -10.35 -6.32 8.61
C THR A 191 -9.17 -7.01 7.94
N VAL A 192 -8.59 -6.43 6.88
CA VAL A 192 -7.34 -6.93 6.28
C VAL A 192 -6.18 -6.82 7.29
N CYS A 193 -6.10 -5.72 8.07
CA CYS A 193 -5.05 -5.54 9.07
C CYS A 193 -5.27 -6.34 10.37
N PHE A 194 -6.49 -6.36 10.92
CA PHE A 194 -6.82 -7.03 12.19
C PHE A 194 -6.88 -8.55 12.05
N ALA A 195 -7.30 -9.10 10.90
CA ALA A 195 -7.20 -10.55 10.68
C ALA A 195 -5.74 -11.04 10.84
N SER A 196 -4.77 -10.22 10.43
CA SER A 196 -3.33 -10.52 10.60
C SER A 196 -2.82 -10.44 12.05
N GLN A 197 -3.48 -9.67 12.92
CA GLN A 197 -3.10 -9.58 14.34
C GLN A 197 -3.73 -10.69 15.19
N VAL A 198 -4.93 -11.15 14.82
CA VAL A 198 -5.60 -12.24 15.55
C VAL A 198 -4.93 -13.59 15.27
N SER A 199 -4.34 -13.79 14.07
CA SER A 199 -3.61 -15.01 13.72
C SER A 199 -2.21 -15.15 14.33
N LYS A 200 -1.70 -14.11 15.01
CA LYS A 200 -0.42 -14.13 15.76
C LYS A 200 -0.61 -14.30 17.27
N SER A 201 -1.64 -15.05 17.69
CA SER A 201 -1.80 -15.51 19.07
C SER A 201 -1.11 -16.87 19.22
N PRO A 202 0.02 -16.99 19.94
CA PRO A 202 0.59 -18.30 20.20
C PRO A 202 -0.25 -19.01 21.27
N THR A 203 -0.66 -20.24 20.96
CA THR A 203 -0.94 -21.27 21.99
C THR A 203 0.26 -22.19 22.05
#